data_AF-A0A6H9URE4-F1
#
_entry.id   AF-A0A6H9URE4-F1
#
_cell.length_a   1.000
_cell.length_b   1.000
_cell.length_c   1.000
_cell.angle_alpha   90.00
_cell.angle_beta   90.00
_cell.angle_gamma   90.00
#
_symmetry.space_group_name_H-M   'P 1'
#
loop_
_entity.id
_entity.type
_entity.pdbx_description
1 polymer ?
#
loop_
_entity_poly.entity_id
_entity_poly.type
_entity_poly.pdbx_seq_one_letter_code
_entity_poly.pdbx_strand_id
1 'polypeptide(L)'
;MAWYEGPCRITVIGLDADWPQRAVVTVSGARGARIEVPGEVGTVQHVDAPSWHLEVEHLYEGRWRPNVRAVRSRWETVGGVRTQTITSKDVDWPGGNRHERNLVLRLEWVGEEAERPRETVREAPARAVTQSAADTPARRAAVGSAPAPTRSSSSGSVLGAPPATSWGATTTSSSPW
;
A
#
# COMPACT_ATOMS: atom_id res chain seq x y z
N MET A 1 -15.83 -1.98 -1.37
CA MET A 1 -14.46 -1.44 -1.37
C MET A 1 -13.46 -2.61 -1.39
N ALA A 2 -12.37 -2.49 -2.15
CA ALA A 2 -11.41 -3.56 -2.40
C ALA A 2 -10.03 -3.19 -1.83
N TRP A 3 -9.53 -3.99 -0.88
CA TRP A 3 -8.17 -3.87 -0.36
C TRP A 3 -7.22 -4.77 -1.12
N TYR A 4 -6.01 -4.26 -1.33
CA TYR A 4 -4.89 -4.88 -1.98
C TYR A 4 -3.69 -4.84 -1.04
N GLU A 5 -2.89 -5.88 -1.13
CA GLU A 5 -1.65 -6.00 -0.38
C GLU A 5 -0.48 -5.86 -1.33
N GLY A 6 0.63 -5.33 -0.83
CA GLY A 6 1.90 -5.27 -1.53
C GLY A 6 1.97 -4.32 -2.74
N PRO A 7 3.18 -4.21 -3.29
CA PRO A 7 3.49 -3.36 -4.43
C PRO A 7 2.79 -3.81 -5.72
N CYS A 8 2.27 -2.84 -6.48
CA CYS A 8 1.52 -3.10 -7.69
C CYS A 8 1.74 -2.01 -8.74
N ARG A 9 1.72 -2.39 -10.01
CA ARG A 9 1.64 -1.49 -11.16
C ARG A 9 0.21 -1.48 -11.68
N ILE A 10 -0.42 -0.31 -11.68
CA ILE A 10 -1.74 -0.07 -12.24
C ILE A 10 -1.55 0.53 -13.63
N THR A 11 -2.16 -0.08 -14.63
CA THR A 11 -2.19 0.44 -16.01
C THR A 11 -3.62 0.63 -16.45
N VAL A 12 -3.95 1.78 -17.03
CA VAL A 12 -5.23 1.97 -17.71
C VAL A 12 -5.12 1.33 -19.09
N ILE A 13 -5.93 0.31 -19.36
CA ILE A 13 -5.88 -0.46 -20.61
C ILE A 13 -7.12 -0.25 -21.49
N GLY A 14 -8.12 0.48 -21.00
CA GLY A 14 -9.31 0.82 -21.77
C GLY A 14 -10.10 1.93 -21.10
N LEU A 15 -10.70 2.78 -21.92
CA LEU A 15 -11.62 3.84 -21.51
C LEU A 15 -12.74 3.89 -22.56
N ASP A 16 -13.99 3.75 -22.10
CA ASP A 16 -15.19 3.84 -22.93
C ASP A 16 -16.30 4.53 -22.13
N ALA A 17 -16.15 5.83 -21.96
CA ALA A 17 -17.00 6.64 -21.09
C ALA A 17 -17.24 8.03 -21.66
N ASP A 18 -18.45 8.55 -21.47
CA ASP A 18 -18.81 9.91 -21.87
C ASP A 18 -18.21 10.98 -20.95
N TRP A 19 -17.86 10.59 -19.72
CA TRP A 19 -17.27 11.47 -18.71
C TRP A 19 -15.85 11.06 -18.34
N PRO A 20 -14.98 12.02 -17.97
CA PRO A 20 -13.66 11.72 -17.43
C PRO A 20 -13.75 10.72 -16.28
N GLN A 21 -12.88 9.71 -16.33
CA GLN A 21 -12.75 8.68 -15.31
C GLN A 21 -11.38 8.81 -14.62
N ARG A 22 -11.28 8.29 -13.40
CA ARG A 22 -9.99 8.07 -12.73
C ARG A 22 -10.05 6.90 -11.77
N ALA A 23 -8.90 6.30 -11.49
CA ALA A 23 -8.75 5.44 -10.33
C ALA A 23 -8.16 6.25 -9.17
N VAL A 24 -8.56 5.91 -7.96
CA VAL A 24 -8.10 6.55 -6.73
C VAL A 24 -7.57 5.47 -5.82
N VAL A 25 -6.30 5.59 -5.48
CA VAL A 25 -5.61 4.70 -4.55
C VAL A 25 -5.45 5.41 -3.23
N THR A 26 -5.92 4.78 -2.16
CA THR A 26 -5.72 5.27 -0.79
C THR A 26 -4.82 4.29 -0.05
N VAL A 27 -3.66 4.76 0.38
CA VAL A 27 -2.64 3.96 1.06
C VAL A 27 -2.92 3.88 2.55
N SER A 28 -2.86 2.68 3.14
CA SER A 28 -2.98 2.49 4.59
C SER A 28 -1.76 3.03 5.34
N GLY A 29 -1.96 3.58 6.53
CA GLY A 29 -0.87 4.01 7.43
C GLY A 29 -0.11 5.30 7.04
N ALA A 30 0.01 5.60 5.75
CA ALA A 30 0.67 6.81 5.24
C ALA A 30 -0.21 8.07 5.34
N ARG A 31 -0.77 8.36 6.52
CA ARG A 31 -1.80 9.40 6.76
C ARG A 31 -2.98 9.37 5.78
N GLY A 32 -3.25 8.22 5.13
CA GLY A 32 -4.26 8.11 4.08
C GLY A 32 -3.87 8.81 2.78
N ALA A 33 -2.59 8.79 2.39
CA ALA A 33 -2.13 9.33 1.12
C ALA A 33 -3.02 8.82 -0.04
N ARG A 34 -3.47 9.77 -0.86
CA ARG A 34 -4.38 9.54 -1.98
C ARG A 34 -3.64 9.80 -3.28
N ILE A 35 -3.57 8.79 -4.13
CA ILE A 35 -2.91 8.84 -5.44
C ILE A 35 -4.01 8.74 -6.49
N GLU A 36 -4.07 9.72 -7.38
CA GLU A 36 -5.02 9.73 -8.48
C GLU A 36 -4.34 9.20 -9.74
N VAL A 37 -4.99 8.26 -10.41
CA VAL A 37 -4.57 7.69 -11.69
C VAL A 37 -5.55 8.18 -12.75
N PRO A 38 -5.16 9.12 -13.63
CA PRO A 38 -6.01 9.57 -14.73
C PRO A 38 -6.53 8.38 -15.55
N GLY A 39 -7.78 8.44 -16.00
CA GLY A 39 -8.39 7.41 -16.84
C GLY A 39 -7.92 7.42 -18.29
N GLU A 40 -6.69 7.82 -18.57
CA GLU A 40 -6.15 7.89 -19.93
C GLU A 40 -5.49 6.55 -20.29
N VAL A 41 -5.83 5.97 -21.45
CA VAL A 41 -5.26 4.67 -21.87
C VAL A 41 -3.74 4.78 -22.00
N GLY A 42 -3.03 3.84 -21.37
CA GLY A 42 -1.58 3.84 -21.29
C GLY A 42 -1.01 4.54 -20.05
N THR A 43 -1.82 5.23 -19.25
CA THR A 43 -1.38 5.75 -17.95
C THR A 43 -0.95 4.60 -17.04
N VAL A 44 0.23 4.75 -16.46
CA VAL A 44 0.82 3.78 -15.52
C VAL A 44 1.09 4.46 -14.18
N GLN A 45 0.64 3.85 -13.10
CA GLN A 45 0.94 4.25 -11.74
C GLN A 45 1.54 3.09 -10.96
N HIS A 46 2.67 3.33 -10.31
CA HIS A 46 3.26 2.38 -9.36
C HIS A 46 2.76 2.72 -7.95
N VAL A 47 2.25 1.70 -7.26
CA VAL A 47 1.82 1.78 -5.87
C VAL A 47 2.79 0.93 -5.08
N ASP A 48 3.74 1.58 -4.42
CA ASP A 48 4.70 0.92 -3.53
C ASP A 48 4.22 1.08 -2.07
N ALA A 49 3.27 0.23 -1.69
CA ALA A 49 2.65 0.26 -0.37
C ALA A 49 2.34 -1.15 0.12
N PRO A 50 2.45 -1.42 1.43
CA PRO A 50 2.15 -2.73 1.98
C PRO A 50 0.65 -3.07 1.92
N SER A 51 -0.23 -2.07 2.06
CA SER A 51 -1.67 -2.25 1.92
C SER A 51 -2.34 -0.95 1.46
N TRP A 52 -3.30 -1.06 0.55
CA TRP A 52 -3.98 0.05 -0.09
C TRP A 52 -5.36 -0.38 -0.61
N HIS A 53 -6.25 0.57 -0.85
CA HIS A 53 -7.52 0.29 -1.53
C HIS A 53 -7.66 1.11 -2.80
N LEU A 54 -8.46 0.58 -3.74
CA LEU A 54 -8.75 1.23 -5.01
C LEU A 54 -10.23 1.52 -5.16
N GLU A 55 -10.53 2.74 -5.57
CA GLU A 55 -11.83 3.17 -6.05
C GLU A 55 -11.73 3.66 -7.49
N VAL A 56 -12.83 3.59 -8.22
CA VAL A 56 -12.95 4.18 -9.55
C VAL A 56 -14.01 5.26 -9.48
N GLU A 57 -13.70 6.44 -9.99
CA GLU A 57 -14.55 7.61 -9.96
C GLU A 57 -14.77 8.16 -11.38
N HIS A 58 -15.89 8.85 -11.57
CA HIS A 58 -16.22 9.62 -12.76
C HIS A 58 -16.54 11.06 -12.38
N LEU A 59 -16.26 11.99 -13.29
CA LEU A 59 -16.57 13.41 -13.11
C LEU A 59 -17.98 13.70 -13.63
N TYR A 60 -18.91 13.97 -12.72
CA TYR A 60 -20.29 14.32 -13.06
C TYR A 60 -20.68 15.65 -12.39
N GLU A 61 -21.16 16.60 -13.20
CA GLU A 61 -21.54 17.96 -12.74
C GLU A 61 -20.41 18.65 -11.96
N GLY A 62 -19.17 18.54 -12.46
CA GLY A 62 -17.99 19.15 -11.84
C GLY A 62 -17.54 18.50 -10.53
N ARG A 63 -18.12 17.35 -10.15
CA ARG A 63 -17.75 16.61 -8.93
C ARG A 63 -17.38 15.18 -9.26
N TRP A 64 -16.29 14.72 -8.66
CA TRP A 64 -15.93 13.32 -8.71
C TRP A 64 -16.86 12.49 -7.84
N ARG A 65 -17.38 11.40 -8.41
CA ARG A 65 -18.29 10.48 -7.75
C ARG A 65 -17.79 9.05 -7.95
N PRO A 66 -17.95 8.16 -6.96
CA PRO A 66 -17.61 6.76 -7.13
C PRO A 66 -18.49 6.15 -8.23
N ASN A 67 -17.90 5.28 -9.03
CA ASN A 67 -18.61 4.48 -10.01
C ASN A 67 -19.54 3.49 -9.28
N VAL A 68 -20.75 3.28 -9.81
CA VAL A 68 -21.73 2.35 -9.21
C VAL A 68 -21.22 0.92 -9.16
N ARG A 69 -20.22 0.57 -9.98
CA ARG A 69 -19.62 -0.77 -9.99
C ARG A 69 -18.14 -0.75 -10.36
N ALA A 70 -17.38 -1.62 -9.71
CA ALA A 70 -16.06 -2.05 -10.15
C ALA A 70 -15.98 -3.59 -10.01
N VAL A 71 -15.99 -4.28 -11.14
CA VAL A 71 -15.90 -5.75 -11.19
C VAL A 71 -14.43 -6.12 -11.33
N ARG A 72 -13.96 -7.02 -10.46
CA ARG A 72 -12.59 -7.50 -10.42
C ARG A 72 -12.57 -8.92 -10.96
N SER A 73 -11.65 -9.21 -11.88
CA SER A 73 -11.37 -10.60 -12.27
C SER A 73 -10.69 -11.34 -11.13
N ARG A 74 -10.54 -12.66 -11.26
CA ARG A 74 -9.55 -13.38 -10.45
C ARG A 74 -8.13 -12.90 -10.82
N TRP A 75 -7.20 -13.07 -9.89
CA TRP A 75 -5.79 -12.96 -10.20
C TRP A 75 -5.36 -14.14 -11.08
N GLU A 76 -4.56 -13.85 -12.11
CA GLU A 76 -4.04 -14.82 -13.06
C GLU A 76 -2.56 -14.57 -13.31
N THR A 77 -1.76 -15.63 -13.43
CA THR A 77 -0.33 -15.51 -13.76
C THR A 77 -0.14 -15.68 -15.25
N VAL A 78 0.37 -14.65 -15.93
CA VAL A 78 0.64 -14.63 -17.37
C VAL A 78 2.10 -14.25 -17.58
N GLY A 79 2.89 -15.13 -18.20
CA GLY A 79 4.31 -14.88 -18.42
C GLY A 79 5.11 -14.65 -17.13
N GLY A 80 4.73 -15.32 -16.04
CA GLY A 80 5.36 -15.16 -14.72
C GLY A 80 4.89 -13.91 -13.94
N VAL A 81 4.05 -13.06 -14.52
CA VAL A 81 3.51 -11.88 -13.84
C VAL A 81 2.09 -12.15 -13.37
N ARG A 82 1.83 -11.92 -12.09
CA ARG A 82 0.49 -12.02 -11.51
C ARG A 82 -0.30 -10.76 -11.88
N THR A 83 -1.45 -10.95 -12.52
CA THR A 83 -2.27 -9.89 -13.14
C THR A 83 -3.73 -9.98 -12.71
N GLN A 84 -4.41 -8.85 -12.59
CA GLN A 84 -5.85 -8.77 -12.40
C GLN A 84 -6.43 -7.64 -13.26
N THR A 85 -7.59 -7.86 -13.85
CA THR A 85 -8.32 -6.82 -14.57
C THR A 85 -9.47 -6.29 -13.72
N ILE A 86 -9.67 -4.97 -13.73
CA ILE A 86 -10.80 -4.31 -13.11
C ILE A 86 -11.56 -3.57 -14.21
N THR A 87 -12.86 -3.81 -14.32
CA THR A 87 -13.75 -3.06 -15.21
C THR A 87 -14.75 -2.28 -14.38
N SER A 88 -14.91 -0.99 -14.64
CA SER A 88 -15.86 -0.13 -13.93
C SER A 88 -17.10 0.16 -14.77
N LYS A 89 -18.17 0.53 -14.06
CA LYS A 89 -19.38 1.14 -14.63
C LYS A 89 -19.78 2.36 -13.79
N ASP A 90 -19.91 3.52 -14.40
CA ASP A 90 -20.11 4.80 -13.71
C ASP A 90 -21.54 5.00 -13.20
N VAL A 91 -22.57 4.72 -14.01
CA VAL A 91 -23.98 4.89 -13.67
C VAL A 91 -24.87 3.84 -14.35
N ASP A 92 -25.92 3.38 -13.67
CA ASP A 92 -26.90 2.46 -14.24
C ASP A 92 -28.11 3.22 -14.80
N TRP A 93 -28.04 3.60 -16.08
CA TRP A 93 -29.16 4.23 -16.79
C TRP A 93 -30.30 3.24 -17.09
N PRO A 94 -31.57 3.68 -17.00
CA PRO A 94 -32.70 2.91 -17.52
C PRO A 94 -32.51 2.61 -19.01
N GLY A 95 -32.50 1.32 -19.38
CA GLY A 95 -32.28 0.88 -20.76
C GLY A 95 -30.82 0.87 -21.25
N GLY A 96 -29.86 1.30 -20.41
CA GLY A 96 -28.44 1.30 -20.75
C GLY A 96 -27.82 -0.10 -20.79
N ASN A 97 -26.67 -0.23 -21.44
CA ASN A 97 -26.00 -1.52 -21.55
C ASN A 97 -25.35 -1.89 -20.19
N ARG A 98 -25.74 -3.04 -19.63
CA ARG A 98 -25.25 -3.52 -18.33
C ARG A 98 -23.78 -3.97 -18.38
N HIS A 99 -23.23 -4.13 -19.57
CA HIS A 99 -21.87 -4.60 -19.82
C HIS A 99 -20.93 -3.51 -20.32
N GLU A 100 -21.36 -2.23 -20.29
CA GLU A 100 -20.47 -1.09 -20.50
C GLU A 100 -19.27 -1.15 -19.55
N ARG A 101 -18.09 -0.82 -20.07
CA ARG A 101 -16.80 -0.89 -19.37
C ARG A 101 -16.15 0.49 -19.41
N ASN A 102 -16.60 1.38 -18.54
CA ASN A 102 -16.21 2.79 -18.60
C ASN A 102 -14.71 3.00 -18.40
N LEU A 103 -14.13 2.34 -17.40
CA LEU A 103 -12.68 2.29 -17.20
C LEU A 103 -12.23 0.84 -17.03
N VAL A 104 -11.16 0.48 -17.71
CA VAL A 104 -10.52 -0.83 -17.59
C VAL A 104 -9.09 -0.66 -17.10
N LEU A 105 -8.81 -1.25 -15.94
CA LEU A 105 -7.50 -1.26 -15.31
C LEU A 105 -6.90 -2.66 -15.37
N ARG A 106 -5.59 -2.71 -15.58
CA ARG A 106 -4.77 -3.91 -15.34
C ARG A 106 -3.87 -3.64 -14.15
N LEU A 107 -3.98 -4.49 -13.15
CA LEU A 107 -3.07 -4.54 -12.01
C LEU A 107 -2.04 -5.63 -12.28
N GLU A 108 -0.78 -5.33 -12.04
CA GLU A 108 0.34 -6.25 -12.10
C GLU A 108 1.06 -6.23 -10.77
N TRP A 109 1.21 -7.40 -10.14
CA TRP A 109 1.98 -7.52 -8.93
C TRP A 109 3.46 -7.27 -9.22
N VAL A 110 4.12 -6.42 -8.43
CA VAL A 110 5.54 -6.07 -8.61
C VAL A 110 6.30 -6.51 -7.37
N GLY A 111 6.54 -7.82 -7.22
CA GLY A 111 7.29 -8.38 -6.10
C GLY A 111 8.18 -9.55 -6.54
N GLU A 112 9.20 -9.85 -5.75
CA GLU A 112 10.08 -11.00 -5.97
C GLU A 112 9.29 -12.31 -5.79
N GLU A 113 8.75 -12.83 -6.89
CA GLU A 113 8.25 -14.20 -7.00
C GLU A 113 9.13 -14.99 -7.97
N ALA A 114 10.46 -14.78 -7.90
CA ALA A 114 11.46 -15.50 -8.70
C ALA A 114 12.36 -16.45 -7.90
N GLU A 115 12.37 -16.42 -6.56
CA GLU A 115 13.14 -17.39 -5.77
C GLU A 115 12.35 -17.89 -4.56
N ARG A 116 11.77 -19.08 -4.71
CA ARG A 116 11.88 -20.20 -3.76
C ARG A 116 11.06 -21.37 -4.31
N PRO A 117 11.69 -22.34 -4.99
CA PRO A 117 11.24 -23.71 -4.82
C PRO A 117 11.30 -23.97 -3.31
N ARG A 118 10.14 -24.21 -2.68
CA ARG A 118 10.14 -24.87 -1.38
C ARG A 118 10.62 -26.30 -1.63
N GLU A 119 11.94 -26.49 -1.71
CA GLU A 119 12.54 -27.77 -1.43
C GLU A 119 12.17 -28.11 0.01
N THR A 120 11.15 -28.96 0.15
CA THR A 120 10.86 -29.69 1.36
C THR A 120 12.03 -30.64 1.62
N VAL A 121 13.12 -30.15 2.20
CA VAL A 121 14.07 -31.00 2.92
C VAL A 121 13.41 -31.35 4.25
N ARG A 122 12.65 -32.45 4.22
CA ARG A 122 12.17 -33.14 5.40
C ARG A 122 13.38 -33.83 6.04
N GLU A 123 14.18 -33.09 6.81
CA GLU A 123 15.19 -33.70 7.66
C GLU A 123 14.51 -34.20 8.94
N ALA A 124 14.38 -35.52 9.02
CA ALA A 124 13.78 -36.22 10.15
C ALA A 124 14.72 -36.15 11.38
N PRO A 125 14.18 -36.07 12.61
CA PRO A 125 15.00 -36.09 13.82
C PRO A 125 15.40 -37.54 14.15
N ALA A 126 16.64 -37.93 13.88
CA ALA A 126 17.21 -39.16 14.42
C ALA A 126 17.76 -38.90 15.82
N ARG A 127 17.01 -39.34 16.84
CA ARG A 127 17.54 -39.59 18.18
C ARG A 127 18.63 -40.66 18.09
N ALA A 128 19.82 -40.39 18.61
CA ALA A 128 20.71 -41.43 19.11
C ALA A 128 21.38 -40.95 20.41
N VAL A 129 21.00 -41.62 21.48
CA VAL A 129 21.58 -41.59 22.82
C VAL A 129 22.91 -42.32 22.79
N THR A 130 23.96 -41.74 23.38
CA THR A 130 25.04 -42.52 24.00
C THR A 130 25.57 -41.77 25.22
N GLN A 131 25.42 -42.42 26.38
CA GLN A 131 26.05 -42.08 27.64
C GLN A 131 27.54 -42.43 27.58
N SER A 132 28.42 -41.58 28.12
CA SER A 132 29.62 -42.05 28.80
C SER A 132 30.11 -41.03 29.82
N ALA A 133 30.53 -41.56 30.97
CA ALA A 133 30.71 -40.88 32.24
C ALA A 133 32.17 -40.47 32.51
N ALA A 134 32.34 -39.81 33.66
CA ALA A 134 33.58 -39.39 34.35
C ALA A 134 34.24 -38.14 33.75
N ASP A 135 34.69 -37.15 34.50
CA ASP A 135 35.21 -37.16 35.87
C ASP A 135 35.14 -35.73 36.45
N THR A 136 34.99 -35.59 37.77
CA THR A 136 35.07 -34.30 38.50
C THR A 136 36.24 -34.44 39.48
N PRO A 137 37.08 -33.41 39.71
CA PRO A 137 36.79 -32.58 40.89
C PRO A 137 37.21 -31.10 40.81
N ALA A 138 36.30 -30.26 41.33
CA ALA A 138 36.47 -29.21 42.33
C ALA A 138 37.64 -28.19 42.25
N ARG A 139 37.27 -26.88 42.26
CA ARG A 139 37.69 -25.97 43.36
C ARG A 139 36.88 -24.64 43.38
N ARG A 140 36.33 -24.34 44.58
CA ARG A 140 36.12 -23.05 45.31
C ARG A 140 36.42 -21.72 44.59
N ALA A 141 35.86 -20.56 44.93
CA ALA A 141 34.81 -20.04 45.82
C ALA A 141 34.81 -18.48 45.67
N ALA A 142 33.86 -17.81 46.35
CA ALA A 142 33.79 -16.37 46.71
C ALA A 142 33.15 -15.44 45.66
N VAL A 143 31.93 -14.93 45.89
CA VAL A 143 31.53 -13.83 46.83
C VAL A 143 32.15 -12.49 46.43
N GLY A 144 31.31 -11.51 46.09
CA GLY A 144 31.68 -10.10 46.23
C GLY A 144 31.04 -9.12 45.26
N SER A 145 29.87 -8.59 45.64
CA SER A 145 29.54 -7.16 45.66
C SER A 145 29.56 -6.31 44.38
N ALA A 146 28.37 -5.78 44.06
CA ALA A 146 28.18 -4.47 43.41
C ALA A 146 28.75 -3.34 44.30
N PRO A 147 29.10 -2.14 43.77
CA PRO A 147 28.06 -1.15 43.43
C PRO A 147 28.40 -0.17 42.26
N ALA A 148 27.35 0.47 41.72
CA ALA A 148 27.41 1.77 41.01
C ALA A 148 27.80 2.88 42.04
N PRO A 149 28.29 4.11 41.69
CA PRO A 149 27.69 5.00 40.69
C PRO A 149 28.68 5.96 39.96
N THR A 150 28.23 6.71 38.96
CA THR A 150 28.70 8.09 38.77
C THR A 150 27.71 8.92 37.93
N ARG A 151 27.30 10.05 38.54
CA ARG A 151 26.62 11.19 37.93
C ARG A 151 27.55 11.92 36.95
N SER A 152 26.98 12.50 35.90
CA SER A 152 27.20 13.89 35.43
C SER A 152 26.44 14.09 34.11
N SER A 153 25.42 14.94 34.01
CA SER A 153 25.36 16.41 34.09
C SER A 153 25.57 17.10 32.73
N SER A 154 25.02 18.31 32.60
CA SER A 154 24.98 19.22 31.43
C SER A 154 23.73 19.06 30.55
N SER A 155 22.67 19.85 30.77
CA SER A 155 22.49 21.24 30.25
C SER A 155 22.36 21.23 28.72
N GLY A 156 21.22 21.52 28.10
CA GLY A 156 20.34 22.67 28.31
C GLY A 156 20.64 23.69 27.22
N SER A 157 19.73 23.88 26.25
CA SER A 157 19.70 24.95 25.23
C SER A 157 18.81 24.52 24.05
N VAL A 158 17.99 25.33 23.35
CA VAL A 158 17.41 26.67 23.53
C VAL A 158 16.09 26.65 22.73
N LEU A 159 15.15 27.48 23.16
CA LEU A 159 13.98 27.93 22.42
C LEU A 159 14.27 28.25 20.94
N GLY A 160 13.43 27.72 20.04
CA GLY A 160 13.28 28.16 18.66
C GLY A 160 11.80 28.40 18.37
N ALA A 161 11.36 29.65 18.53
CA ALA A 161 10.02 30.11 18.17
C ALA A 161 9.80 30.11 16.64
N PRO A 162 8.55 30.00 16.16
CA PRO A 162 8.22 29.89 14.74
C PRO A 162 8.28 31.25 14.02
N PRO A 163 8.59 31.30 12.71
CA PRO A 163 8.31 32.48 11.92
C PRO A 163 6.81 32.57 11.62
N ALA A 164 6.21 33.66 12.09
CA ALA A 164 4.93 34.16 11.62
C ALA A 164 5.09 34.81 10.23
N THR A 165 4.16 34.54 9.33
CA THR A 165 3.87 35.34 8.12
C THR A 165 2.35 35.43 8.06
N SER A 166 1.73 36.50 8.59
CA SER A 166 1.47 37.80 7.94
C SER A 166 0.79 37.62 6.58
N TRP A 167 -0.55 37.52 6.59
CA TRP A 167 -1.52 38.57 6.18
C TRP A 167 -1.66 38.72 4.66
N GLY A 168 -2.84 38.38 4.17
CA GLY A 168 -3.28 38.62 2.80
C GLY A 168 -4.78 38.34 2.68
N ALA A 169 -5.59 39.25 3.19
CA ALA A 169 -7.04 39.24 3.02
C ALA A 169 -7.45 40.02 1.76
N THR A 170 -8.54 39.55 1.15
CA THR A 170 -9.54 40.29 0.36
C THR A 170 -9.23 40.58 -1.11
N THR A 171 -9.97 39.94 -2.02
CA THR A 171 -10.91 40.69 -2.89
C THR A 171 -12.03 39.80 -3.45
N THR A 172 -13.24 40.23 -3.15
CA THR A 172 -14.52 39.95 -3.80
C THR A 172 -14.43 40.27 -5.29
N SER A 173 -15.04 39.45 -6.16
CA SER A 173 -15.62 39.96 -7.40
C SER A 173 -16.78 39.08 -7.85
N SER A 174 -17.97 39.65 -7.69
CA SER A 174 -19.21 39.20 -8.29
C SER A 174 -19.21 39.59 -9.76
N SER A 175 -19.70 38.74 -10.65
CA SER A 175 -20.30 39.18 -11.92
C SER A 175 -21.36 38.19 -12.39
N PRO A 176 -22.61 38.64 -12.60
CA PRO A 176 -23.68 37.87 -13.18
C PRO A 176 -23.83 38.22 -14.67
N TRP A 177 -23.81 37.23 -15.56
CA TRP A 177 -24.44 37.28 -16.88
C TRP A 177 -25.03 35.90 -17.16
#